data_AF-A0A941M479-F1
#
_entry.id   AF-A0A941M479-F1
#
_cell.length_a   1.000
_cell.length_b   1.000
_cell.length_c   1.000
_cell.angle_alpha   90.00
_cell.angle_beta   90.00
_cell.angle_gamma   90.00
#
_symmetry.space_group_name_H-M   'P 1'
#
loop_
_entity.id
_entity.type
_entity.pdbx_description
1 polymer ?
#
loop_
_entity_poly.entity_id
_entity_poly.type
_entity_poly.pdbx_seq_one_letter_code
_entity_poly.pdbx_strand_id
1 'polypeptide(L)'
;MLSFKKMTGSEGYDNVLLLNSHGKISEAPTACVFFIKDNVLFTPDLGSDILESITRKFIIVLAKTEGIKVEERNVDRSEIYNCDEAFLCGTGCEILPIVSIDRYLLNNRHKEKKTLFLIKKYFDVMYGKNLDFKDWLEIKNSFI
;
A
#
# COMPACT_ATOMS: atom_id res chain seq x y z
N MET A 1 -1.73 17.25 6.51
CA MET A 1 -2.52 16.00 6.51
C MET A 1 -3.44 16.01 5.30
N LEU A 2 -3.54 14.89 4.60
CA LEU A 2 -4.51 14.64 3.54
C LEU A 2 -5.59 13.72 4.08
N SER A 3 -6.82 13.77 3.56
CA SER A 3 -7.89 12.87 3.98
C SER A 3 -8.34 12.02 2.80
N PHE A 4 -8.66 10.74 3.01
CA PHE A 4 -9.02 9.85 1.90
C PHE A 4 -10.18 8.91 2.23
N LYS A 5 -10.74 8.32 1.18
CA LYS A 5 -11.89 7.42 1.26
C LYS A 5 -11.54 6.04 0.72
N LYS A 6 -12.02 5.01 1.42
CA LYS A 6 -12.00 3.61 0.99
C LYS A 6 -13.20 3.33 0.09
N MET A 7 -13.19 2.18 -0.58
CA MET A 7 -14.22 1.84 -1.57
C MET A 7 -15.65 1.70 -0.99
N THR A 8 -15.81 1.59 0.33
CA THR A 8 -17.10 1.28 1.00
C THR A 8 -17.56 2.31 2.05
N GLY A 9 -16.94 3.50 2.14
CA GLY A 9 -17.26 4.50 3.19
C GLY A 9 -18.57 5.29 2.96
N SER A 10 -19.26 5.66 4.06
CA SER A 10 -20.39 6.61 4.07
C SER A 10 -19.91 8.08 3.99
N GLU A 11 -20.72 9.09 4.32
CA GLU A 11 -20.31 10.50 4.25
C GLU A 11 -19.09 10.80 5.14
N GLY A 12 -18.09 11.51 4.61
CA GLY A 12 -16.83 11.82 5.28
C GLY A 12 -15.60 11.16 4.64
N TYR A 13 -14.48 11.20 5.35
CA TYR A 13 -13.23 10.50 5.00
C TYR A 13 -13.02 9.33 5.95
N ASP A 14 -12.50 8.22 5.46
CA ASP A 14 -12.28 7.01 6.27
C ASP A 14 -10.98 7.08 7.08
N ASN A 15 -9.99 7.79 6.57
CA ASN A 15 -8.65 7.85 7.15
C ASN A 15 -7.87 9.06 6.58
N VAL A 16 -6.65 9.26 7.05
CA VAL A 16 -5.79 10.41 6.77
C VAL A 16 -4.37 9.99 6.43
N LEU A 17 -3.69 10.73 5.55
CA LEU A 17 -2.25 10.64 5.33
C LEU A 17 -1.55 11.79 6.05
N LEU A 18 -0.59 11.42 6.89
CA LEU A 18 0.26 12.33 7.62
C LEU A 18 1.38 12.84 6.72
N LEU A 19 1.87 14.02 7.05
CA LEU A 19 3.05 14.60 6.44
C LEU A 19 4.16 14.62 7.48
N ASN A 20 5.39 14.40 7.03
CA ASN A 20 6.56 14.59 7.89
C ASN A 20 6.81 16.08 8.15
N SER A 21 7.81 16.38 8.98
CA SER A 21 8.21 17.75 9.33
C SER A 21 8.61 18.63 8.13
N HIS A 22 8.99 18.02 7.01
CA HIS A 22 9.34 18.68 5.76
C HIS A 22 8.15 18.84 4.80
N GLY A 23 6.94 18.45 5.21
CA GLY A 23 5.73 18.53 4.38
C GLY A 23 5.63 17.45 3.29
N LYS A 24 6.48 16.41 3.33
CA LYS A 24 6.45 15.25 2.43
C LYS A 24 5.49 14.18 2.97
N ILE A 25 5.04 13.27 2.12
CA ILE A 25 4.17 12.16 2.54
C ILE A 25 4.96 11.24 3.49
N SER A 26 4.37 10.96 4.65
CA SER A 26 4.85 9.96 5.62
C SER A 26 3.95 8.72 5.51
N GLU A 27 3.01 8.51 6.43
CA GLU A 27 2.11 7.35 6.43
C GLU A 27 0.71 7.72 6.95
N ALA A 28 -0.21 6.75 7.00
CA ALA A 28 -1.44 6.88 7.76
C ALA A 28 -1.21 6.46 9.22
N PRO A 29 -2.05 6.89 10.19
CA PRO A 29 -1.83 6.62 11.62
C PRO A 29 -1.57 5.17 12.01
N THR A 30 -2.04 4.20 11.22
CA THR A 30 -1.89 2.77 11.49
C THR A 30 -1.45 1.95 10.27
N ALA A 31 -0.97 2.60 9.21
CA ALA A 31 -0.63 1.92 7.96
C ALA A 31 0.31 2.73 7.06
N CYS A 32 1.24 2.06 6.41
CA CYS A 32 2.08 2.68 5.37
C CYS A 32 1.27 2.89 4.09
N VAL A 33 1.72 3.84 3.26
CA VAL A 33 1.06 4.16 1.98
C VAL A 33 1.89 3.71 0.79
N PHE A 34 1.20 3.23 -0.24
CA PHE A 34 1.74 2.95 -1.55
C PHE A 34 0.88 3.63 -2.62
N PHE A 35 1.49 3.98 -3.74
CA PHE A 35 0.78 4.42 -4.93
C PHE A 35 1.45 3.92 -6.20
N ILE A 36 0.65 3.77 -7.25
CA ILE A 36 1.12 3.40 -8.58
C ILE A 36 1.04 4.63 -9.48
N LYS A 37 2.14 4.91 -10.18
CA LYS A 37 2.18 5.91 -11.22
C LYS A 37 3.00 5.40 -12.40
N ASP A 38 2.43 5.44 -13.60
CA ASP A 38 3.10 5.02 -14.84
C ASP A 38 3.75 3.62 -14.70
N ASN A 39 2.96 2.67 -14.19
CA ASN A 39 3.35 1.28 -13.91
C ASN A 39 4.41 1.05 -12.82
N VAL A 40 4.91 2.08 -12.13
CA VAL A 40 5.88 1.97 -11.03
C VAL A 40 5.16 2.05 -9.69
N LEU A 41 5.53 1.19 -8.75
CA LEU A 41 5.03 1.20 -7.37
C LEU A 41 5.94 2.07 -6.50
N PHE A 42 5.38 3.09 -5.88
CA PHE A 42 6.08 4.03 -5.02
C PHE A 42 5.64 3.89 -3.58
N THR A 43 6.56 4.11 -2.64
CA THR A 43 6.27 4.27 -1.22
C THR A 43 7.32 5.18 -0.58
N PRO A 44 6.96 5.95 0.47
CA PRO A 44 7.93 6.71 1.26
C PRO A 44 9.07 5.82 1.76
N ASP A 45 10.29 6.35 1.75
CA ASP A 45 11.47 5.68 2.33
C ASP A 45 11.44 5.73 3.87
N LEU A 46 12.33 4.97 4.53
CA LEU A 46 12.40 4.94 6.00
C LEU A 46 12.84 6.28 6.62
N GLY A 47 13.43 7.19 5.83
CA GLY A 47 13.76 8.55 6.26
C GLY A 47 12.57 9.51 6.23
N SER A 48 11.39 9.04 5.81
CA SER A 48 10.18 9.86 5.65
C SER A 48 9.27 9.86 6.88
N ASP A 49 9.83 9.65 8.09
CA ASP A 49 9.12 9.56 9.36
C ASP A 49 8.00 8.48 9.34
N ILE A 50 8.30 7.28 8.84
CA ILE A 50 7.37 6.14 8.78
C ILE A 50 7.81 5.01 9.70
N LEU A 51 6.88 4.15 10.12
CA LEU A 51 7.23 2.91 10.79
C LEU A 51 7.89 1.93 9.81
N GLU A 52 8.94 1.23 10.25
CA GLU A 52 9.54 0.11 9.49
C GLU A 52 8.61 -1.13 9.51
N SER A 53 7.51 -1.04 8.77
CA SER A 53 6.45 -2.05 8.73
C SER A 53 6.88 -3.34 8.03
N ILE A 54 6.63 -4.47 8.68
CA ILE A 54 6.85 -5.82 8.09
C ILE A 54 5.91 -6.05 6.89
N THR A 55 4.66 -5.58 6.95
CA THR A 55 3.72 -5.68 5.81
C THR A 55 4.20 -4.87 4.61
N ARG A 56 4.71 -3.65 4.85
CA ARG A 56 5.33 -2.82 3.80
C ARG A 56 6.52 -3.55 3.16
N LYS A 57 7.42 -4.08 3.99
CA LYS A 57 8.58 -4.85 3.53
C LYS A 57 8.17 -6.05 2.69
N PHE A 58 7.16 -6.80 3.13
CA PHE A 58 6.61 -7.92 2.40
C PHE A 58 6.08 -7.52 1.02
N ILE A 59 5.27 -6.44 0.95
CA ILE A 59 4.71 -5.95 -0.31
C ILE A 59 5.80 -5.51 -1.29
N ILE A 60 6.89 -4.88 -0.81
CA ILE A 60 8.04 -4.52 -1.66
C ILE A 60 8.68 -5.77 -2.27
N VAL A 61 8.91 -6.81 -1.47
CA VAL A 61 9.48 -8.07 -1.95
C VAL A 61 8.52 -8.73 -2.95
N LEU A 62 7.23 -8.84 -2.60
CA LEU A 62 6.21 -9.41 -3.45
C LEU A 62 6.12 -8.70 -4.81
N ALA A 63 6.07 -7.36 -4.80
CA ALA A 63 6.02 -6.57 -6.02
C ALA A 63 7.26 -6.80 -6.91
N LYS A 64 8.46 -6.83 -6.31
CA LYS A 64 9.71 -7.11 -7.05
C LYS A 64 9.70 -8.51 -7.66
N THR A 65 9.25 -9.53 -6.93
CA THR A 65 9.13 -10.91 -7.43
C THR A 65 8.16 -11.02 -8.60
N GLU A 66 7.07 -10.26 -8.58
CA GLU A 66 6.08 -10.21 -9.68
C GLU A 66 6.50 -9.26 -10.82
N GLY A 67 7.76 -8.80 -10.85
CA GLY A 67 8.29 -7.96 -11.92
C GLY A 67 7.78 -6.51 -11.91
N ILE A 68 7.20 -6.04 -10.79
CA ILE A 68 6.77 -4.66 -10.63
C ILE A 68 7.96 -3.83 -10.14
N LYS A 69 8.32 -2.77 -10.88
CA LYS A 69 9.35 -1.81 -10.44
C LYS A 69 8.87 -1.12 -9.16
N VAL A 70 9.73 -1.11 -8.14
CA VAL A 70 9.46 -0.46 -6.84
C VAL A 70 10.48 0.64 -6.59
N GLU A 71 10.01 1.81 -6.19
CA GLU A 71 10.84 2.94 -5.77
C GLU A 71 10.48 3.35 -4.33
N GLU A 72 11.46 3.24 -3.45
CA GLU A 72 11.41 3.74 -2.08
C GLU A 72 12.14 5.09 -2.05
N ARG A 73 11.41 6.18 -1.84
CA ARG A 73 11.98 7.54 -1.84
C ARG A 73 11.06 8.51 -1.10
N ASN A 74 11.56 9.70 -0.80
CA ASN A 74 10.71 10.81 -0.38
C ASN A 74 9.67 11.15 -1.47
N VAL A 75 8.43 11.42 -1.03
CA VAL A 75 7.27 11.63 -1.91
C VAL A 75 6.63 12.98 -1.65
N ASP A 76 6.44 13.75 -2.70
CA ASP A 76 5.74 15.02 -2.65
C ASP A 76 4.23 14.83 -2.58
N ARG A 77 3.56 15.70 -1.82
CA ARG A 77 2.10 15.70 -1.68
C ARG A 77 1.37 15.76 -3.02
N SER A 78 1.91 16.51 -3.99
CA SER A 78 1.31 16.67 -5.32
C SER A 78 1.30 15.39 -6.15
N GLU A 79 2.21 14.45 -5.88
CA GLU A 79 2.35 13.22 -6.65
C GLU A 79 1.15 12.29 -6.45
N ILE A 80 0.65 12.22 -5.21
CA ILE A 80 -0.42 11.29 -4.86
C ILE A 80 -1.78 11.68 -5.46
N TYR A 81 -2.02 12.97 -5.74
CA TYR A 81 -3.24 13.41 -6.42
C TYR A 81 -3.27 13.01 -7.90
N ASN A 82 -2.09 12.76 -8.49
CA ASN A 82 -1.94 12.43 -9.90
C ASN A 82 -1.60 10.95 -10.12
N CYS A 83 -1.65 10.11 -9.08
CA CYS A 83 -1.40 8.68 -9.19
C CYS A 83 -2.56 7.95 -9.89
N ASP A 84 -2.24 6.76 -10.39
CA ASP A 84 -3.21 5.91 -11.09
C ASP A 84 -3.99 5.02 -10.10
N GLU A 85 -3.29 4.53 -9.08
CA GLU A 85 -3.86 3.76 -7.98
C GLU A 85 -3.14 4.11 -6.66
N ALA A 86 -3.80 3.93 -5.51
CA ALA A 86 -3.15 4.01 -4.21
C ALA A 86 -3.78 3.03 -3.22
N PHE A 87 -3.01 2.63 -2.21
CA PHE A 87 -3.48 1.77 -1.13
C PHE A 87 -2.70 2.01 0.15
N LEU A 88 -3.31 1.65 1.27
CA LEU A 88 -2.61 1.49 2.54
C LEU A 88 -2.22 0.03 2.77
N CYS A 89 -1.21 -0.18 3.59
CA CYS A 89 -0.90 -1.50 4.12
C CYS A 89 -0.45 -1.50 5.58
N GLY A 90 -0.79 -2.57 6.29
CA GLY A 90 -0.36 -2.82 7.67
C GLY A 90 -1.04 -4.07 8.20
N THR A 91 -0.51 -4.71 9.24
CA THR A 91 -1.04 -5.98 9.75
C THR A 91 -2.55 -5.95 10.01
N GLY A 92 -3.08 -4.84 10.53
CA GLY A 92 -4.51 -4.73 10.86
C GLY A 92 -5.43 -4.49 9.66
N CYS A 93 -4.94 -3.88 8.57
CA CYS A 93 -5.74 -3.56 7.38
C CYS A 93 -5.35 -4.35 6.14
N GLU A 94 -4.27 -5.13 6.25
CA GLU A 94 -3.62 -5.90 5.21
C GLU A 94 -3.24 -5.02 4.02
N ILE A 95 -4.09 -4.97 2.99
CA ILE A 95 -4.00 -4.04 1.87
C ILE A 95 -5.37 -3.40 1.66
N LEU A 96 -5.45 -2.08 1.84
CA LEU A 96 -6.69 -1.32 1.72
C LEU A 96 -6.62 -0.33 0.55
N PRO A 97 -7.36 -0.56 -0.56
CA PRO A 97 -7.41 0.38 -1.68
C PRO A 97 -7.95 1.75 -1.29
N ILE A 98 -7.30 2.79 -1.80
CA ILE A 98 -7.74 4.19 -1.72
C ILE A 98 -8.41 4.53 -3.04
N VAL A 99 -9.62 5.09 -3.00
CA VAL A 99 -10.37 5.47 -4.22
C VAL A 99 -10.41 6.97 -4.46
N SER A 100 -10.20 7.77 -3.42
CA SER A 100 -10.15 9.24 -3.52
C SER A 100 -9.30 9.84 -2.42
N ILE A 101 -8.67 10.98 -2.71
CA ILE A 101 -7.88 11.78 -1.78
C ILE A 101 -8.39 13.22 -1.85
N ASP A 102 -8.71 13.83 -0.71
CA ASP A 102 -9.33 15.15 -0.57
C ASP A 102 -10.52 15.38 -1.52
N ARG A 103 -11.36 14.34 -1.71
CA ARG A 103 -12.52 14.30 -2.63
C ARG A 103 -12.16 14.20 -4.11
N TYR A 104 -10.89 14.22 -4.48
CA TYR A 104 -10.44 13.92 -5.84
C TYR A 104 -10.40 12.41 -6.02
N LEU A 105 -11.18 11.89 -6.99
CA LEU A 105 -11.10 10.49 -7.39
C LEU A 105 -9.72 10.22 -8.02
N LEU A 106 -9.12 9.10 -7.66
CA LEU A 106 -7.85 8.69 -8.27
C LEU A 106 -8.07 8.24 -9.71
N ASN A 107 -7.08 8.53 -10.57
CA ASN A 107 -7.17 8.31 -12.01
C ASN A 107 -7.01 6.82 -12.32
N ASN A 108 -8.11 6.08 -12.35
CA ASN A 108 -8.09 4.65 -12.66
C ASN A 108 -7.83 4.38 -14.16
N ARG A 109 -6.59 4.63 -14.61
CA ARG A 109 -6.19 4.60 -16.03
C ARG A 109 -6.14 3.20 -16.63
N HIS A 110 -5.98 2.17 -15.79
CA HIS A 110 -5.77 0.80 -16.24
C HIS A 110 -6.99 -0.07 -15.95
N LYS A 111 -7.40 -0.87 -16.94
CA LYS A 111 -8.48 -1.86 -16.80
C LYS A 111 -8.07 -2.97 -15.80
N GLU A 112 -6.81 -3.35 -15.82
CA GLU A 112 -6.19 -4.28 -14.89
C GLU A 112 -5.47 -3.50 -13.79
N LYS A 113 -5.95 -3.65 -12.56
CA LYS A 113 -5.46 -2.90 -11.39
C LYS A 113 -4.31 -3.62 -10.71
N LYS A 114 -3.15 -2.96 -10.60
CA LYS A 114 -2.00 -3.50 -9.87
C LYS A 114 -2.29 -3.67 -8.38
N THR A 115 -3.08 -2.77 -7.78
CA THR A 115 -3.50 -2.92 -6.39
C THR A 115 -4.31 -4.20 -6.18
N LEU A 116 -5.26 -4.51 -7.06
CA LEU A 116 -6.05 -5.75 -6.94
C LEU A 116 -5.20 -7.00 -7.19
N PHE A 117 -4.26 -6.92 -8.13
CA PHE A 117 -3.29 -7.98 -8.37
C PHE A 117 -2.43 -8.25 -7.12
N LEU A 118 -1.87 -7.20 -6.50
CA LEU A 118 -1.09 -7.31 -5.26
C LEU A 118 -1.92 -7.86 -4.10
N ILE A 119 -3.18 -7.44 -3.96
CA ILE A 119 -4.12 -7.99 -2.96
C ILE A 119 -4.26 -9.50 -3.15
N LYS A 120 -4.56 -9.95 -4.37
CA LYS A 120 -4.71 -11.38 -4.66
C LYS A 120 -3.43 -12.14 -4.30
N LYS A 121 -2.27 -11.64 -4.73
CA LYS A 121 -0.97 -12.28 -4.47
C LYS A 121 -0.60 -12.30 -2.99
N TYR A 122 -0.90 -11.23 -2.26
CA TYR A 122 -0.72 -11.14 -0.82
C TYR A 122 -1.49 -12.26 -0.11
N PHE A 123 -2.78 -12.43 -0.41
CA PHE A 123 -3.59 -13.49 0.19
C PHE A 123 -3.20 -14.89 -0.29
N ASP A 124 -2.78 -15.06 -1.55
CA ASP A 124 -2.24 -16.33 -2.03
C ASP A 124 -1.02 -16.77 -1.18
N VAL A 125 -0.15 -15.82 -0.79
CA VAL A 125 0.95 -16.10 0.14
C VAL A 125 0.44 -16.37 1.56
N MET A 126 -0.40 -15.49 2.12
CA MET A 126 -0.87 -15.63 3.52
C MET A 126 -1.65 -16.93 3.76
N TYR A 127 -2.32 -17.46 2.74
CA TYR A 127 -2.99 -18.76 2.78
C TYR A 127 -2.10 -19.95 2.38
N GLY A 128 -0.79 -19.75 2.25
CA GLY A 128 0.17 -20.81 1.96
C GLY A 128 0.08 -21.41 0.55
N LYS A 129 -0.55 -20.71 -0.41
CA LYS A 129 -0.69 -21.18 -1.80
C LYS A 129 0.53 -20.87 -2.67
N ASN A 130 1.43 -20.03 -2.17
CA ASN A 130 2.66 -19.66 -2.86
C ASN A 130 3.89 -20.07 -2.01
N LEU A 131 4.59 -21.11 -2.46
CA LEU A 131 5.73 -21.69 -1.76
C LEU A 131 7.01 -20.86 -1.85
N ASP A 132 7.09 -19.92 -2.80
CA ASP A 132 8.25 -19.03 -2.94
C ASP A 132 8.41 -18.11 -1.72
N PHE A 133 7.35 -17.96 -0.94
CA PHE A 133 7.30 -17.14 0.27
C PHE A 133 7.20 -17.96 1.56
N LYS A 134 7.56 -19.25 1.54
CA LYS A 134 7.50 -20.12 2.74
C LYS A 134 8.24 -19.55 3.96
N ASP A 135 9.32 -18.80 3.75
CA ASP A 135 10.13 -18.21 4.83
C ASP A 135 9.40 -17.05 5.54
N TRP A 136 8.29 -16.56 4.97
CA TRP A 136 7.40 -15.57 5.58
C TRP A 136 6.27 -16.22 6.39
N LEU A 137 6.16 -17.55 6.41
CA LEU A 137 5.07 -18.29 7.05
C LEU A 137 5.62 -19.20 8.15
N GLU A 138 5.12 -19.03 9.37
CA GLU A 138 5.26 -20.05 10.42
C GLU A 138 4.01 -20.95 10.38
N ILE A 139 4.12 -22.11 9.74
CA ILE A 139 3.03 -23.08 9.66
C ILE A 139 2.97 -23.87 10.97
N LYS A 140 1.97 -23.56 11.81
CA LYS A 140 1.69 -24.34 13.02
C LYS A 140 0.75 -25.49 12.67
N ASN A 141 1.28 -26.72 12.69
CA ASN A 141 0.47 -27.93 12.62
C ASN A 141 -0.16 -28.19 14.00
N SER A 142 -1.28 -27.54 14.29
CA SER A 142 -2.02 -27.77 15.54
C SER A 142 -2.95 -28.97 15.37
N PHE A 143 -2.41 -30.17 15.57
CA PHE A 143 -3.15 -31.37 15.98
C PHE A 143 -2.42 -32.02 17.15
N ILE A 144 -2.39 -31.33 18.30
CA ILE A 144 -2.25 -31.91 19.64
C ILE A 144 -3.06 -31.04 20.59
#